data_AF-A0A0V0SH62-F1
#
_entry.id   AF-A0A0V0SH62-F1
#
_cell.length_a   1.000
_cell.length_b   1.000
_cell.length_c   1.000
_cell.angle_alpha   90.00
_cell.angle_beta   90.00
_cell.angle_gamma   90.00
#
_symmetry.space_group_name_H-M   'P 1'
#
loop_
_entity.id
_entity.type
_entity.pdbx_description
1 polymer ?
#
loop_
_entity_poly.entity_id
_entity_poly.type
_entity_poly.pdbx_seq_one_letter_code
_entity_poly.pdbx_strand_id
1 'polypeptide(L)'
;MESNQVKDKETTIKVEDELRCEESFSGCKSPEIWPEKLPGLMDFTEKELNYSGQSASNVNFQIEACDIQYMNELGQLTPDQLMEHIKTLQESAYQLGLLEQAEIQRGRLLRILETPDQDVAVEKK
;
A
#
# COMPACT_ATOMS: atom_id res chain seq x y z
N MET A 1 -65.92 17.14 28.89
CA MET A 1 -65.32 15.82 28.66
C MET A 1 -64.56 15.91 27.35
N GLU A 2 -63.31 15.47 27.39
CA GLU A 2 -62.17 15.82 26.54
C GLU A 2 -62.42 16.07 25.04
N SER A 3 -61.93 17.24 24.59
CA SER A 3 -61.45 17.43 23.22
C SER A 3 -60.04 16.84 23.12
N ASN A 4 -59.90 15.75 22.35
CA ASN A 4 -58.61 15.17 21.99
C ASN A 4 -57.89 16.09 20.97
N GLN A 5 -56.92 16.87 21.43
CA GLN A 5 -55.89 17.46 20.57
C GLN A 5 -54.71 16.49 20.51
N VAL A 6 -54.56 15.83 19.36
CA VAL A 6 -53.30 15.17 18.97
C VAL A 6 -52.27 16.27 18.78
N LYS A 7 -51.28 16.33 19.67
CA LYS A 7 -50.12 17.20 19.53
C LYS A 7 -49.11 16.47 18.65
N ASP A 8 -49.06 16.84 17.38
CA ASP A 8 -47.94 16.51 16.51
C ASP A 8 -46.69 17.14 17.11
N LYS A 9 -45.84 16.30 17.69
CA LYS A 9 -44.51 16.70 18.13
C LYS A 9 -43.63 16.75 16.89
N GLU A 10 -43.63 17.90 16.23
CA GLU A 10 -42.59 18.26 15.28
C GLU A 10 -41.25 18.23 16.02
N THR A 11 -40.60 17.08 15.96
CA THR A 11 -39.23 16.92 16.42
C THR A 11 -38.39 17.44 15.26
N THR A 12 -38.10 18.74 15.28
CA THR A 12 -37.08 19.34 14.43
C THR A 12 -35.76 18.68 14.80
N ILE A 13 -35.44 17.57 14.14
CA ILE A 13 -34.11 16.97 14.16
C ILE A 13 -33.21 18.01 13.49
N LYS A 14 -32.36 18.66 14.27
CA LYS A 14 -31.31 19.53 13.75
C LYS A 14 -30.33 18.62 13.00
N VAL A 15 -30.46 18.58 11.67
CA VAL A 15 -29.70 17.72 10.74
C VAL A 15 -28.18 17.92 10.86
N GLU A 16 -27.75 19.04 11.44
CA GLU A 16 -26.36 19.42 11.67
C GLU A 16 -25.57 18.41 12.53
N ASP A 17 -26.22 17.73 13.49
CA ASP A 17 -25.53 16.86 14.45
C ASP A 17 -25.32 15.41 13.95
N GLU A 18 -26.00 14.99 12.88
CA GLU A 18 -25.93 13.61 12.36
C GLU A 18 -24.85 13.42 11.26
N LEU A 19 -24.28 14.52 10.76
CA LEU A 19 -23.29 14.52 9.66
C LEU A 19 -21.87 14.90 10.08
N ARG A 20 -21.61 14.96 11.40
CA ARG A 20 -20.31 15.36 11.91
C ARG A 20 -19.38 14.14 12.03
N CYS A 21 -18.43 14.04 11.10
CA CYS A 21 -17.37 13.03 11.17
C CYS A 21 -16.35 13.38 12.27
N GLU A 22 -16.37 12.63 13.38
CA GLU A 22 -15.41 12.74 14.49
C GLU A 22 -14.17 11.83 14.27
N GLU A 23 -13.73 11.64 13.02
CA GLU A 23 -12.51 10.85 12.78
C GLU A 23 -11.25 11.66 13.13
N SER A 24 -10.41 11.10 13.99
CA SER A 24 -9.09 11.65 14.29
C SER A 24 -8.05 10.92 13.45
N PHE A 25 -7.55 11.58 12.40
CA PHE A 25 -6.48 11.03 11.54
C PHE A 25 -5.13 10.88 12.29
N SER A 26 -5.02 11.44 13.49
CA SER A 26 -3.79 11.47 14.30
C SER A 26 -3.26 10.09 14.71
N GLY A 27 -4.09 9.03 14.60
CA GLY A 27 -3.71 7.64 14.90
C GLY A 27 -3.60 6.71 13.69
N CYS A 28 -4.06 7.15 12.51
CA CYS A 28 -4.04 6.35 11.29
C CYS A 28 -2.67 6.49 10.62
N LYS A 29 -1.65 5.84 11.19
CA LYS A 29 -0.45 5.52 10.41
C LYS A 29 -0.92 4.72 9.20
N SER A 30 -0.41 5.02 8.00
CA SER A 30 -0.70 4.25 6.79
C SER A 30 -0.68 2.76 7.14
N PRO A 31 -1.66 1.96 6.68
CA PRO A 31 -1.68 0.53 6.94
C PRO A 31 -0.29 -0.05 6.69
N GLU A 32 0.21 -0.84 7.64
CA GLU A 32 1.50 -1.50 7.49
C GLU A 32 1.33 -2.49 6.32
N ILE A 33 1.79 -2.06 5.14
CA ILE A 33 1.57 -2.73 3.86
C ILE A 33 2.11 -4.17 3.90
N TRP A 34 3.00 -4.49 4.84
CA TRP A 34 3.48 -5.84 5.12
C TRP A 34 3.55 -6.09 6.63
N PRO A 35 2.53 -6.69 7.26
CA PRO A 35 2.54 -6.99 8.70
C PRO A 35 3.52 -8.10 9.09
N GLU A 36 4.02 -8.88 8.13
CA GLU A 36 5.04 -9.92 8.36
C GLU A 36 6.45 -9.37 8.08
N LYS A 37 7.35 -9.50 9.06
CA LYS A 37 8.77 -9.14 8.87
C LYS A 37 9.41 -10.15 7.92
N LEU A 38 9.61 -9.73 6.67
CA LEU A 38 10.36 -10.52 5.69
C LEU A 38 11.84 -10.60 6.14
N PRO A 39 12.39 -11.82 6.38
CA PRO A 39 13.76 -11.99 6.84
C PRO A 39 14.74 -11.41 5.81
N GLY A 40 15.70 -10.61 6.26
CA GLY A 40 16.69 -9.93 5.42
C GLY A 40 16.21 -8.64 4.75
N LEU A 41 14.91 -8.49 4.45
CA LEU A 41 14.39 -7.24 3.85
C LEU A 41 14.31 -6.11 4.88
N MET A 42 13.86 -6.39 6.10
CA MET A 42 13.80 -5.37 7.15
C MET A 42 15.20 -4.93 7.60
N ASP A 43 16.14 -5.86 7.75
CA ASP A 43 17.53 -5.52 8.08
C ASP A 43 18.19 -4.70 6.97
N PHE A 44 17.81 -4.97 5.70
CA PHE A 44 18.24 -4.20 4.54
C PHE A 44 17.63 -2.79 4.53
N THR A 45 16.32 -2.65 4.72
CA THR A 45 15.68 -1.33 4.74
C THR A 45 16.18 -0.50 5.91
N GLU A 46 16.35 -1.07 7.10
CA GLU A 46 16.92 -0.35 8.24
C GLU A 46 18.37 0.08 7.97
N LYS A 47 19.19 -0.78 7.34
CA LYS A 47 20.56 -0.43 6.95
C LYS A 47 20.61 0.69 5.91
N GLU A 48 19.78 0.61 4.86
CA GLU A 48 19.72 1.60 3.79
C GLU A 48 19.06 2.91 4.25
N LEU A 49 18.05 2.85 5.12
CA LEU A 49 17.43 4.02 5.75
C LEU A 49 18.35 4.68 6.77
N ASN A 50 19.28 3.95 7.41
CA ASN A 50 20.33 4.56 8.22
C ASN A 50 21.37 5.35 7.40
N TYR A 51 21.42 5.17 6.07
CA TYR A 51 22.13 6.08 5.17
C TYR A 51 21.33 7.36 4.83
N SER A 52 20.08 7.51 5.31
CA SER A 52 19.16 8.63 5.04
C SER A 52 19.57 9.99 5.64
N GLY A 53 20.80 10.13 6.16
CA GLY A 53 21.45 11.44 6.25
C GLY A 53 21.79 12.02 4.87
N GLN A 54 21.84 11.18 3.84
CA GLN A 54 21.84 11.62 2.45
C GLN A 54 20.38 11.88 2.06
N SER A 55 20.06 13.17 1.91
CA SER A 55 18.85 13.63 1.24
C SER A 55 18.53 12.71 0.07
N ALA A 56 17.26 12.39 -0.14
CA ALA A 56 16.73 11.72 -1.34
C ALA A 56 16.93 12.59 -2.62
N SER A 57 18.09 13.23 -2.75
CA SER A 57 18.45 14.11 -3.83
C SER A 57 19.17 13.30 -4.89
N ASN A 58 18.55 13.30 -6.06
CA ASN A 58 19.09 12.84 -7.34
C ASN A 58 18.95 11.34 -7.63
N VAL A 59 17.74 10.78 -7.46
CA VAL A 59 17.36 9.67 -8.34
C VAL A 59 17.30 10.25 -9.76
N ASN A 60 18.34 10.02 -10.54
CA ASN A 60 18.38 10.42 -11.95
C ASN A 60 17.45 9.48 -12.72
N PHE A 61 16.17 9.84 -12.81
CA PHE A 61 15.23 9.14 -13.69
C PHE A 61 15.67 9.37 -15.13
N GLN A 62 16.37 8.39 -15.70
CA GLN A 62 16.65 8.34 -17.12
C GLN A 62 15.36 7.88 -17.81
N ILE A 63 14.61 8.84 -18.34
CA ILE A 63 13.42 8.54 -19.16
C ILE A 63 13.94 8.11 -20.53
N GLU A 64 13.68 6.87 -20.90
CA GLU A 64 14.06 6.33 -22.20
C GLU A 64 13.11 6.84 -23.29
N ALA A 65 13.55 6.76 -24.55
CA ALA A 65 12.69 7.13 -25.68
C ALA A 65 11.41 6.26 -25.73
N CYS A 66 11.49 5.01 -25.28
CA CYS A 66 10.36 4.10 -25.19
C CYS A 66 9.31 4.61 -24.18
N ASP A 67 9.74 5.11 -23.03
CA ASP A 67 8.85 5.64 -21.99
C ASP A 67 8.07 6.86 -22.49
N ILE A 68 8.74 7.74 -23.24
CA ILE A 68 8.11 8.91 -23.86
C ILE A 68 7.07 8.47 -24.90
N GLN A 69 7.38 7.46 -25.72
CA GLN A 69 6.43 6.92 -26.69
C GLN A 69 5.20 6.34 -26.00
N TYR A 70 5.41 5.53 -24.96
CA TYR A 70 4.31 4.91 -24.22
C TYR A 70 3.43 5.94 -23.51
N MET A 71 4.02 6.99 -22.92
CA MET A 71 3.26 8.10 -22.33
C MET A 71 2.39 8.82 -23.37
N ASN A 72 2.92 9.02 -24.58
CA ASN A 72 2.14 9.62 -25.68
C ASN A 72 1.03 8.69 -26.17
N GLU A 73 1.24 7.37 -26.19
CA GLU A 73 0.21 6.39 -26.51
C GLU A 73 -0.93 6.44 -25.48
N LEU A 74 -0.60 6.44 -24.19
CA LEU A 74 -1.59 6.57 -23.11
C LEU A 74 -2.37 7.88 -23.19
N GLY A 75 -1.72 8.99 -23.56
CA GLY A 75 -2.35 10.29 -23.71
C GLY A 75 -3.32 10.40 -24.90
N GLN A 76 -3.25 9.48 -25.87
CA GLN A 76 -4.15 9.42 -27.02
C GLN A 76 -5.42 8.60 -26.75
N LEU A 77 -5.48 7.88 -25.63
CA LEU A 77 -6.63 7.05 -25.27
C LEU A 77 -7.84 7.90 -24.89
N THR A 78 -9.04 7.42 -25.25
CA THR A 78 -10.27 8.00 -24.70
C THR A 78 -10.42 7.62 -23.21
N PRO A 79 -11.23 8.36 -22.43
CA PRO A 79 -11.43 8.04 -21.02
C PRO A 79 -11.86 6.59 -20.77
N ASP A 80 -12.75 6.05 -21.61
CA ASP A 80 -13.22 4.66 -21.51
C ASP A 80 -12.11 3.64 -21.79
N GLN A 81 -11.30 3.88 -22.82
CA GLN A 81 -10.16 3.04 -23.17
C GLN A 81 -9.07 3.07 -22.10
N LEU A 82 -8.81 4.24 -21.52
CA LEU A 82 -7.88 4.38 -20.42
C LEU A 82 -8.36 3.60 -19.18
N MET A 83 -9.66 3.63 -18.90
CA MET A 83 -10.25 2.87 -17.80
C MET A 83 -10.13 1.36 -18.00
N GLU A 84 -10.34 0.88 -19.24
CA GLU A 84 -10.09 -0.51 -19.60
C GLU A 84 -8.62 -0.89 -19.42
N HIS A 85 -7.69 -0.03 -19.86
CA HIS A 85 -6.24 -0.25 -19.70
C HIS A 85 -5.80 -0.27 -18.22
N ILE A 86 -6.40 0.57 -17.38
CA ILE A 86 -6.16 0.53 -15.93
C ILE A 86 -6.64 -0.79 -15.34
N LYS A 87 -7.80 -1.29 -15.78
CA LYS A 87 -8.35 -2.56 -15.31
C LYS A 87 -7.47 -3.75 -15.72
N THR A 88 -6.96 -3.77 -16.95
CA THR A 88 -6.04 -4.84 -17.40
C THR A 88 -4.73 -4.79 -16.63
N LEU A 89 -4.20 -3.60 -16.36
CA LEU A 89 -3.00 -3.43 -15.53
C LEU A 89 -3.22 -3.91 -14.10
N GLN A 90 -4.37 -3.61 -13.50
CA GLN A 90 -4.73 -4.08 -12.15
C GLN A 90 -4.83 -5.61 -12.09
N GLU A 91 -5.46 -6.23 -13.09
CA GLU A 91 -5.51 -7.70 -13.19
C GLU A 91 -4.10 -8.28 -13.32
N SER A 92 -3.25 -7.72 -14.18
CA SER A 92 -1.88 -8.17 -14.33
C SER A 92 -1.08 -8.04 -13.03
N ALA A 93 -1.21 -6.92 -12.33
CA ALA A 93 -0.53 -6.70 -11.06
C ALA A 93 -1.00 -7.70 -9.99
N TYR A 94 -2.29 -8.00 -9.95
CA TYR A 94 -2.84 -9.01 -9.05
C TYR A 94 -2.28 -10.41 -9.32
N GLN A 95 -2.28 -10.85 -10.60
CA GLN A 95 -1.72 -12.14 -10.98
C GLN A 95 -0.22 -12.24 -10.66
N LEU A 96 0.55 -11.18 -10.93
CA LEU A 96 1.96 -11.12 -10.56
C LEU A 96 2.16 -11.23 -9.04
N GLY A 97 1.34 -10.55 -8.25
CA GLY A 97 1.40 -10.63 -6.78
C GLY A 97 1.13 -12.06 -6.27
N LEU A 98 0.19 -12.79 -6.86
CA LEU A 98 -0.06 -14.20 -6.51
C LEU A 98 1.14 -15.09 -6.84
N LEU A 99 1.76 -14.88 -8.00
CA LEU A 99 2.95 -15.63 -8.43
C LEU A 99 4.16 -15.34 -7.55
N GLU A 100 4.40 -14.06 -7.26
CA GLU A 100 5.46 -13.61 -6.37
C GLU A 100 5.28 -14.19 -4.96
N GLN A 101 4.08 -14.13 -4.40
CA GLN A 101 3.78 -14.73 -3.10
C GLN A 101 4.09 -16.23 -3.09
N ALA A 102 3.68 -16.95 -4.14
CA ALA A 102 3.98 -18.38 -4.25
C ALA A 102 5.50 -18.64 -4.28
N GLU A 103 6.26 -17.81 -5.00
CA GLU A 103 7.70 -17.96 -5.11
C GLU A 103 8.43 -17.59 -3.81
N ILE A 104 7.98 -16.56 -3.10
CA ILE A 104 8.48 -16.20 -1.76
C ILE A 104 8.27 -17.37 -0.79
N GLN A 105 7.08 -18.00 -0.81
CA GLN A 105 6.83 -19.17 0.05
C GLN A 105 7.74 -20.35 -0.30
N ARG A 106 8.03 -20.59 -1.58
CA ARG A 106 9.02 -21.60 -1.99
C ARG A 106 10.42 -21.25 -1.49
N GLY A 107 10.85 -20.00 -1.67
CA GLY A 107 12.15 -19.52 -1.18
C GLY A 107 12.29 -19.68 0.33
N ARG A 108 11.21 -19.42 1.10
CA ARG A 108 11.16 -19.64 2.55
C ARG A 108 11.32 -21.11 2.93
N LEU A 109 10.62 -22.03 2.25
CA LEU A 109 10.77 -23.47 2.49
C LEU A 109 12.19 -23.97 2.18
N LEU A 110 12.80 -23.42 1.14
CA LEU A 110 14.16 -23.75 0.73
C LEU A 110 15.23 -22.98 1.51
N ARG A 111 14.83 -22.07 2.41
CA ARG A 111 15.72 -21.32 3.31
C ARG A 111 16.83 -20.58 2.57
N ILE A 112 16.56 -20.15 1.33
CA ILE A 112 17.58 -19.54 0.45
C ILE A 112 18.04 -18.16 0.92
N LEU A 113 17.22 -17.50 1.74
CA LEU A 113 17.50 -16.19 2.32
C LEU A 113 17.90 -16.29 3.80
N GLU A 114 17.98 -17.51 4.38
CA GLU A 114 18.53 -17.68 5.72
C GLU A 114 20.03 -17.39 5.66
N THR A 115 20.50 -16.43 6.46
CA THR A 115 21.94 -16.27 6.66
C THR A 115 22.45 -17.49 7.41
N PRO A 116 23.63 -18.03 7.03
CA PRO A 116 24.22 -19.11 7.81
C PRO A 116 24.38 -18.65 9.26
N ASP A 117 23.89 -19.46 10.21
CA ASP A 117 23.99 -19.16 11.63
C ASP A 117 25.45 -18.77 11.95
N GLN A 118 25.63 -17.57 12.50
CA GLN A 118 26.90 -17.17 13.10
C GLN A 118 27.26 -18.02 14.33
N ASP A 119 26.43 -19.01 14.68
CA ASP A 119 26.61 -19.90 15.82
C ASP A 119 27.69 -20.98 15.61
N VAL A 120 28.23 -21.14 14.39
CA VAL A 120 29.38 -22.06 14.16
C VAL A 120 30.74 -21.37 14.43
N ALA A 121 30.77 -20.07 14.72
CA ALA A 121 32.02 -19.33 14.91
C ALA A 121 32.59 -19.33 16.35
N VAL A 122 31.89 -19.91 17.34
CA VAL A 122 32.38 -19.92 18.74
C VAL A 122 33.14 -21.20 19.11
N GLU A 123 33.14 -22.23 18.26
CA GLU A 123 33.72 -23.53 18.62
C GLU A 123 34.87 -23.97 17.71
N LYS A 124 35.86 -23.10 17.45
CA LYS A 124 37.21 -23.55 17.03
C LYS A 124 38.34 -22.75 17.68
N LYS A 125 38.78 -23.31 18.81
CA LYS A 125 40.16 -23.39 19.35
C LYS A 125 40.74 -22.18 20.08
#